data_AF-A0A1B6F5M5-F1
#
_entry.id   AF-A0A1B6F5M5-F1
#
_cell.length_a   1.000
_cell.length_b   1.000
_cell.length_c   1.000
_cell.angle_alpha   90.00
_cell.angle_beta   90.00
_cell.angle_gamma   90.00
#
_symmetry.space_group_name_H-M   'P 1'
#
loop_
_entity.id
_entity.type
_entity.pdbx_description
1 polymer ?
#
loop_
_entity_poly.entity_id
_entity_poly.type
_entity_poly.pdbx_seq_one_letter_code
_entity_poly.pdbx_strand_id
1 'polypeptide(L)'
;SQKEREERWAQCYKDLVLLLQDHYKKLHSQELSRISEGFVLPETAEDLLENYRVLRPQKFKKRGFNAIHNVMDIHAGVINSTILSSLNCVGDKTSWSYQLFNIYQQYPDKLLRAVMAKTRSDQMVSLRKRYLRTHIRSGDYLPLSSSPYQLSISYINLLTTRYQFELYGDCLGMYQRLWAAWQDGECPHEEVMATQGGIAACIVEFCSQEQIDFKLEIPDQIIVMDPNVIQKDETYTRIVQR
;
A
#
# COMPACT_ATOMS: atom_id res chain seq x y z
N SER A 1 -14.72 30.80 -25.36
CA SER A 1 -13.62 30.81 -26.35
C SER A 1 -12.48 29.93 -25.87
N GLN A 2 -11.71 29.28 -26.76
CA GLN A 2 -10.58 28.42 -26.38
C GLN A 2 -9.52 29.18 -25.57
N LYS A 3 -9.31 30.47 -25.88
CA LYS A 3 -8.43 31.38 -25.14
C LYS A 3 -8.85 31.61 -23.68
N GLU A 4 -10.15 31.77 -23.41
CA GLU A 4 -10.65 31.96 -22.03
C GLU A 4 -10.44 30.70 -21.16
N ARG A 5 -10.43 29.51 -21.78
CA ARG A 5 -10.14 28.25 -21.09
C ARG A 5 -8.65 28.15 -20.75
N GLU A 6 -7.79 28.53 -21.68
CA GLU A 6 -6.33 28.56 -21.49
C GLU A 6 -5.92 29.57 -20.42
N GLU A 7 -6.52 30.76 -20.40
CA GLU A 7 -6.30 31.77 -19.36
C GLU A 7 -6.74 31.25 -17.99
N ARG A 8 -7.92 30.63 -17.91
CA ARG A 8 -8.40 30.03 -16.66
C ARG A 8 -7.51 28.89 -16.17
N TRP A 9 -7.00 28.05 -17.07
CA TRP A 9 -6.02 27.00 -16.73
C TRP A 9 -4.69 27.56 -16.27
N ALA A 10 -4.19 28.62 -16.91
CA ALA A 10 -2.96 29.29 -16.48
C ALA A 10 -3.12 29.90 -15.08
N GLN A 11 -4.31 30.41 -14.76
CA GLN A 11 -4.63 30.97 -13.45
C GLN A 11 -4.75 29.87 -12.38
N CYS A 12 -5.48 28.79 -12.67
CA CYS A 12 -5.53 27.61 -11.80
C CYS A 12 -4.14 26.99 -11.56
N TYR A 13 -3.28 26.95 -12.58
CA TYR A 13 -1.92 26.45 -12.44
C TYR A 13 -1.08 27.32 -11.50
N LYS A 14 -1.17 28.65 -11.63
CA LYS A 14 -0.51 29.59 -10.70
C LYS A 14 -0.98 29.38 -9.26
N ASP A 15 -2.29 29.26 -9.05
CA ASP A 15 -2.87 29.05 -7.71
C ASP A 15 -2.43 27.70 -7.12
N LEU A 16 -2.37 26.65 -7.94
CA LEU A 16 -1.93 25.32 -7.54
C LEU A 16 -0.43 25.31 -7.18
N VAL A 17 0.41 26.02 -7.94
CA VAL A 17 1.84 26.18 -7.63
C VAL A 17 2.02 26.93 -6.31
N LEU A 18 1.26 28.00 -6.06
CA LEU A 18 1.30 28.73 -4.79
C LEU A 18 0.84 27.88 -3.61
N LEU A 19 -0.22 27.10 -3.78
CA LEU A 19 -0.72 26.15 -2.77
C LEU A 19 0.30 25.05 -2.47
N LEU A 20 0.93 24.48 -3.51
CA LEU A 20 2.01 23.51 -3.32
C LEU A 20 3.19 24.16 -2.59
N GLN A 21 3.58 25.39 -2.96
CA GLN A 21 4.66 26.10 -2.31
C GLN A 21 4.37 26.35 -0.81
N ASP A 22 3.14 26.72 -0.45
CA ASP A 22 2.72 26.88 0.95
C ASP A 22 2.66 25.53 1.71
N HIS A 23 2.16 24.48 1.05
CA HIS A 23 2.11 23.14 1.63
C HIS A 23 3.52 22.57 1.88
N TYR A 24 4.45 22.78 0.95
CA TYR A 24 5.84 22.35 1.11
C TYR A 24 6.63 23.24 2.10
N LYS A 25 6.32 24.54 2.21
CA LYS A 25 6.81 25.40 3.31
C LYS A 25 6.42 24.88 4.69
N LYS A 26 5.22 24.32 4.84
CA LYS A 26 4.79 23.66 6.08
C LYS A 26 5.49 22.32 6.33
N LEU A 27 5.90 21.59 5.29
CA LEU A 27 6.78 20.41 5.43
C LEU A 27 8.21 20.78 5.86
N HIS A 28 8.69 21.97 5.48
CA HIS A 28 10.02 22.46 5.88
C HIS A 28 10.15 22.76 7.38
N SER A 29 9.04 22.86 8.14
CA SER A 29 9.11 23.27 9.54
C SER A 29 9.48 22.17 10.53
N GLN A 30 9.43 20.88 10.15
CA GLN A 30 9.69 19.81 11.13
C GLN A 30 11.07 19.13 11.03
N GLU A 31 11.64 18.84 9.85
CA GLU A 31 13.01 18.27 9.79
C GLU A 31 13.85 18.64 8.54
N LEU A 32 13.29 19.36 7.57
CA LEU A 32 13.96 19.71 6.29
C LEU A 32 14.40 21.17 6.17
N SER A 33 14.37 21.93 7.27
CA SER A 33 14.74 23.36 7.35
C SER A 33 16.21 23.68 7.05
N ARG A 34 16.99 22.76 6.47
CA ARG A 34 18.38 22.95 6.05
C ARG A 34 18.58 23.05 4.54
N ILE A 35 17.52 23.00 3.73
CA ILE A 35 17.60 23.48 2.35
C ILE A 35 17.38 24.99 2.41
N SER A 36 18.37 25.68 2.96
CA SER A 36 18.38 27.13 3.14
C SER A 36 18.41 27.82 1.77
N GLU A 37 17.89 29.05 1.74
CA GLU A 37 18.12 30.03 0.67
C GLU A 37 19.57 29.95 0.19
N GLY A 38 19.79 29.46 -1.04
CA GLY A 38 21.13 29.16 -1.58
C GLY A 38 21.35 27.74 -2.11
N PHE A 39 20.34 26.85 -2.10
CA PHE A 39 20.44 25.55 -2.76
C PHE A 39 20.59 25.72 -4.29
N VAL A 40 21.81 25.60 -4.80
CA VAL A 40 22.11 25.52 -6.23
C VAL A 40 22.25 24.05 -6.60
N LEU A 41 21.43 23.57 -7.54
CA LEU A 41 21.53 22.21 -8.03
C LEU A 41 22.89 22.04 -8.72
N PRO A 42 23.79 21.16 -8.23
CA PRO A 42 25.09 20.95 -8.87
C PRO A 42 24.91 20.29 -10.23
N GLU A 43 25.65 20.76 -11.24
CA GLU A 43 25.60 20.23 -12.61
C GLU A 43 26.45 18.96 -12.77
N THR A 44 27.45 18.78 -11.91
CA THR A 44 28.33 17.60 -11.91
C THR A 44 28.33 16.86 -10.57
N ALA A 45 28.67 15.57 -10.59
CA ALA A 45 28.78 14.75 -9.39
C ALA A 45 29.94 15.19 -8.47
N GLU A 46 30.96 15.83 -9.04
CA GLU A 46 32.12 16.37 -8.33
C GLU A 46 31.73 17.61 -7.53
N ASP A 47 31.00 18.56 -8.14
CA ASP A 47 30.47 19.75 -7.48
C ASP A 47 29.54 19.41 -6.30
N LEU A 48 28.82 18.29 -6.40
CA LEU A 48 27.94 17.80 -5.34
C LEU A 48 28.73 17.34 -4.11
N LEU A 49 29.88 16.69 -4.31
CA LEU A 49 30.71 16.19 -3.21
C LEU A 49 31.49 17.32 -2.53
N GLU A 50 31.89 18.35 -3.28
CA GLU A 50 32.61 19.51 -2.75
C GLU A 50 31.70 20.47 -1.98
N ASN A 51 30.53 20.80 -2.54
CA ASN A 51 29.66 21.83 -1.97
C ASN A 51 28.61 21.29 -0.99
N TYR A 52 28.32 19.98 -1.02
CA TYR A 52 27.29 19.38 -0.18
C TYR A 52 27.79 18.19 0.63
N ARG A 53 27.41 18.18 1.92
CA ARG A 53 27.60 17.02 2.77
C ARG A 53 26.54 15.96 2.43
N VAL A 54 26.91 14.97 1.63
CA VAL A 54 26.04 13.83 1.33
C VAL A 54 25.79 13.01 2.60
N LEU A 55 24.63 13.20 3.20
CA LEU A 55 24.14 12.32 4.26
C LEU A 55 23.48 11.12 3.60
N ARG A 56 24.14 9.96 3.62
CA ARG A 56 23.41 8.71 3.34
C ARG A 56 22.37 8.54 4.44
N PRO A 57 21.08 8.38 4.12
CA PRO A 57 20.10 8.03 5.13
C PRO A 57 20.62 6.78 5.82
N GLN A 58 20.92 6.91 7.11
CA GLN A 58 21.42 5.80 7.90
C GLN A 58 20.34 4.73 7.79
N LYS A 59 20.67 3.56 7.22
CA LYS A 59 19.73 2.44 7.21
C LYS A 59 19.24 2.32 8.64
N PHE A 60 17.93 2.54 8.87
CA PHE A 60 17.34 2.41 10.20
C PHE A 60 17.91 1.12 10.78
N LYS A 61 18.55 1.22 11.97
CA LYS A 61 19.15 0.05 12.62
C LYS A 61 18.08 -1.03 12.59
N LYS A 62 18.31 -2.08 11.79
CA LYS A 62 17.44 -3.26 11.82
C LYS A 62 17.42 -3.67 13.28
N ARG A 63 16.25 -3.59 13.94
CA ARG A 63 16.11 -3.99 15.34
C ARG A 63 16.59 -5.43 15.39
N GLY A 64 17.76 -5.62 16.01
CA GLY A 64 18.40 -6.92 16.07
C GLY A 64 17.60 -7.87 16.94
N PHE A 65 17.94 -9.15 16.87
CA PHE A 65 17.43 -10.14 17.81
C PHE A 65 17.67 -9.67 19.26
N ASN A 66 16.60 -9.58 20.04
CA ASN A 66 16.71 -9.31 21.48
C ASN A 66 16.99 -10.65 22.17
N ALA A 67 18.17 -10.80 22.77
CA ALA A 67 18.46 -12.00 23.55
C ALA A 67 17.49 -12.12 24.73
N ILE A 68 17.19 -13.36 25.12
CA ILE A 68 16.26 -13.69 26.20
C ILE A 68 17.03 -13.60 27.52
N HIS A 69 16.59 -12.73 28.43
CA HIS A 69 17.24 -12.54 29.73
C HIS A 69 16.34 -12.94 30.90
N ASN A 70 15.01 -12.91 30.71
CA ASN A 70 14.04 -13.19 31.76
C ASN A 70 12.90 -14.10 31.27
N VAL A 71 12.20 -14.76 32.20
CA VAL A 71 10.98 -15.53 31.95
C VAL A 71 9.89 -14.66 31.31
N MET A 72 9.84 -13.38 31.66
CA MET A 72 8.94 -12.42 31.01
C MET A 72 9.20 -12.26 29.52
N ASP A 73 10.47 -12.36 29.08
CA ASP A 73 10.81 -12.32 27.65
C ASP A 73 10.31 -13.57 26.93
N ILE A 74 10.35 -14.73 27.62
CA ILE A 74 9.78 -15.99 27.10
C ILE A 74 8.27 -15.84 26.92
N HIS A 75 7.56 -15.34 27.93
CA HIS A 75 6.12 -15.09 27.83
C HIS A 75 5.79 -14.08 26.72
N ALA A 76 6.56 -13.00 26.61
CA ALA A 76 6.40 -12.02 25.53
C ALA A 76 6.62 -12.65 24.14
N GLY A 77 7.62 -13.53 24.02
CA GLY A 77 7.90 -14.29 22.79
C GLY A 77 6.77 -15.23 22.40
N VAL A 78 6.21 -15.97 23.36
CA VAL A 78 5.07 -16.87 23.14
C VAL A 78 3.83 -16.09 22.71
N ILE A 79 3.51 -14.99 23.41
CA ILE A 79 2.38 -14.12 23.05
C ILE A 79 2.56 -13.57 21.63
N ASN A 80 3.73 -13.02 21.30
CA ASN A 80 3.99 -12.45 19.99
C ASN A 80 3.89 -13.51 18.88
N SER A 81 4.43 -14.70 19.12
CA SER A 81 4.40 -15.81 18.15
C SER A 81 2.98 -16.26 17.89
N THR A 82 2.17 -16.44 18.94
CA THR A 82 0.78 -16.86 18.75
C THR A 82 -0.07 -15.77 18.13
N ILE A 83 0.12 -14.49 18.50
CA ILE A 83 -0.56 -13.36 17.82
C ILE A 83 -0.20 -13.38 16.33
N LEU A 84 1.08 -13.54 15.98
CA LEU A 84 1.54 -13.56 14.60
C LEU A 84 0.95 -14.73 13.81
N SER A 85 1.02 -15.94 14.36
CA SER A 85 0.42 -17.14 13.75
C SER A 85 -1.08 -16.95 13.56
N SER A 86 -1.76 -16.38 14.56
CA SER A 86 -3.19 -16.13 14.50
C SER A 86 -3.58 -15.10 13.44
N LEU A 87 -2.74 -14.08 13.19
CA LEU A 87 -2.96 -13.08 12.15
C LEU A 87 -2.63 -13.60 10.74
N ASN A 88 -1.74 -14.59 10.63
CA ASN A 88 -1.42 -15.23 9.35
C ASN A 88 -2.51 -16.23 8.92
N CYS A 89 -3.12 -16.92 9.88
CA CYS A 89 -4.17 -17.92 9.64
C CYS A 89 -5.59 -17.32 9.55
N VAL A 90 -5.75 -16.02 9.27
CA VAL A 90 -7.09 -15.37 9.20
C VAL A 90 -7.98 -15.97 8.10
N GLY A 91 -7.38 -16.52 7.04
CA GLY A 91 -8.11 -17.22 5.97
C GLY A 91 -8.59 -18.63 6.36
N ASP A 92 -7.94 -19.25 7.33
CA ASP A 92 -8.34 -20.56 7.83
C ASP A 92 -9.46 -20.37 8.87
N LYS A 93 -10.62 -20.97 8.59
CA LYS A 93 -11.83 -20.85 9.44
C LYS A 93 -11.69 -21.53 10.80
N THR A 94 -10.49 -21.95 11.19
CA THR A 94 -10.24 -22.79 12.37
C THR A 94 -9.57 -21.98 13.49
N SER A 95 -10.28 -21.89 14.61
CA SER A 95 -9.75 -21.75 15.97
C SER A 95 -8.89 -20.52 16.37
N TRP A 96 -8.59 -19.53 15.53
CA TRP A 96 -7.73 -18.41 15.96
C TRP A 96 -8.34 -17.61 17.13
N SER A 97 -9.65 -17.32 17.09
CA SER A 97 -10.34 -16.61 18.19
C SER A 97 -10.21 -17.36 19.52
N TYR A 98 -10.20 -18.69 19.47
CA TYR A 98 -10.02 -19.56 20.64
C TYR A 98 -8.58 -19.53 21.16
N GLN A 99 -7.59 -19.56 20.27
CA GLN A 99 -6.17 -19.43 20.65
C GLN A 99 -5.88 -18.07 21.30
N LEU A 100 -6.45 -17.01 20.74
CA LEU A 100 -6.30 -15.66 21.27
C LEU A 100 -7.00 -15.54 22.63
N PHE A 101 -8.21 -16.09 22.77
CA PHE A 101 -8.94 -16.16 24.03
C PHE A 101 -8.14 -16.86 25.14
N ASN A 102 -7.55 -18.02 24.84
CA ASN A 102 -6.73 -18.76 25.80
C ASN A 102 -5.52 -17.95 26.27
N ILE A 103 -4.90 -17.18 25.37
CA ILE A 103 -3.79 -16.29 25.72
C ILE A 103 -4.25 -15.16 26.65
N TYR A 104 -5.41 -14.57 26.41
CA TYR A 104 -5.95 -13.55 27.32
C TYR A 104 -6.24 -14.08 28.71
N GLN A 105 -6.64 -15.35 28.83
CA GLN A 105 -6.91 -15.98 30.12
C GLN A 105 -5.61 -16.31 30.87
N GLN A 106 -4.56 -16.73 30.17
CA GLN A 106 -3.32 -17.23 30.78
C GLN A 106 -2.32 -16.13 31.15
N TYR A 107 -2.34 -14.99 30.46
CA TYR A 107 -1.34 -13.94 30.64
C TYR A 107 -1.95 -12.63 31.16
N PRO A 108 -1.21 -11.87 31.99
CA PRO A 108 -1.70 -10.60 32.51
C PRO A 108 -1.89 -9.59 31.38
N ASP A 109 -3.00 -8.86 31.42
CA ASP A 109 -3.39 -7.89 30.40
C ASP A 109 -2.32 -6.81 30.14
N LYS A 110 -1.62 -6.34 31.19
CA LYS A 110 -0.49 -5.40 31.03
C LYS A 110 0.60 -5.93 30.09
N LEU A 111 0.91 -7.22 30.17
CA LEU A 111 1.92 -7.85 29.31
C LEU A 111 1.40 -7.94 27.87
N LEU A 112 0.14 -8.32 27.69
CA LEU A 112 -0.49 -8.44 26.37
C LEU A 112 -0.50 -7.09 25.63
N ARG A 113 -0.86 -6.01 26.33
CA ARG A 113 -0.80 -4.65 25.75
C ARG A 113 0.63 -4.22 25.43
N ALA A 114 1.59 -4.52 26.30
CA ALA A 114 2.99 -4.19 26.07
C ALA A 114 3.56 -4.91 24.84
N VAL A 115 3.28 -6.21 24.70
CA VAL A 115 3.68 -7.00 23.52
C VAL A 115 3.02 -6.44 22.27
N MET A 116 1.71 -6.17 22.29
CA MET A 116 1.00 -5.64 21.13
C MET A 116 1.51 -4.24 20.71
N ALA A 117 1.81 -3.37 21.68
CA ALA A 117 2.43 -2.07 21.42
C ALA A 117 3.82 -2.23 20.78
N LYS A 118 4.62 -3.18 21.30
CA LYS A 118 5.94 -3.52 20.75
C LYS A 118 5.84 -4.02 19.31
N THR A 119 4.98 -5.01 19.04
CA THR A 119 4.75 -5.59 17.70
C THR A 119 4.28 -4.53 16.67
N ARG A 120 3.47 -3.54 17.10
CA ARG A 120 3.13 -2.38 16.26
C ARG A 120 4.32 -1.45 16.02
N SER A 121 5.08 -1.15 17.08
CA SER A 121 6.28 -0.30 16.95
C SER A 121 7.35 -0.94 16.04
N ASP A 122 7.39 -2.28 16.02
CA ASP A 122 8.24 -3.09 15.15
C ASP A 122 7.70 -3.22 13.72
N GLN A 123 6.57 -2.59 13.40
CA GLN A 123 5.92 -2.62 12.08
C GLN A 123 5.53 -4.03 11.61
N MET A 124 5.37 -4.99 12.52
CA MET A 124 4.92 -6.35 12.17
C MET A 124 3.41 -6.39 11.93
N VAL A 125 2.66 -5.56 12.66
CA VAL A 125 1.19 -5.54 12.64
C VAL A 125 0.68 -4.12 12.43
N SER A 126 -0.36 -3.98 11.61
CA SER A 126 -1.00 -2.72 11.23
C SER A 126 -2.50 -2.76 11.53
N LEU A 127 -3.13 -1.58 11.64
CA LEU A 127 -4.58 -1.46 11.75
C LEU A 127 -5.22 -1.48 10.36
N ARG A 128 -6.32 -2.22 10.22
CA ARG A 128 -7.17 -2.19 9.02
C ARG A 128 -7.75 -0.78 8.85
N LYS A 129 -7.77 -0.29 7.61
CA LYS A 129 -8.22 1.08 7.25
C LYS A 129 -9.61 1.43 7.82
N ARG A 130 -10.55 0.46 7.82
CA ARG A 130 -11.91 0.62 8.38
C ARG A 130 -11.89 1.02 9.87
N TYR A 131 -10.90 0.55 10.61
CA TYR A 131 -10.79 0.76 12.07
C TYR A 131 -9.88 1.93 12.44
N LEU A 132 -9.24 2.57 11.44
CA LEU A 132 -8.35 3.71 11.69
C LEU A 132 -9.14 4.93 12.21
N ARG A 133 -10.35 5.19 11.67
CA ARG A 133 -11.21 6.29 12.14
C ARG A 133 -11.77 6.06 13.55
N THR A 134 -12.01 4.80 13.91
CA THR A 134 -12.49 4.44 15.25
C THR A 134 -11.35 4.42 16.28
N HIS A 135 -10.13 4.06 15.88
CA HIS A 135 -8.95 4.09 16.76
C HIS A 135 -8.68 5.49 17.35
N ILE A 136 -8.91 6.55 16.57
CA ILE A 136 -8.74 7.95 17.01
C ILE A 136 -9.70 8.30 18.17
N ARG A 137 -10.81 7.57 18.35
CA ARG A 137 -11.85 7.90 19.33
C ARG A 137 -11.76 7.14 20.66
N SER A 138 -11.04 6.03 20.74
CA SER A 138 -11.20 5.10 21.89
C SER A 138 -9.96 4.35 22.36
N GLY A 139 -8.80 4.47 21.71
CA GLY A 139 -7.46 4.15 22.26
C GLY A 139 -7.11 2.70 22.67
N ASP A 140 -8.08 1.89 23.11
CA ASP A 140 -7.85 0.66 23.88
C ASP A 140 -8.60 -0.54 23.27
N TYR A 141 -8.20 -0.96 22.07
CA TYR A 141 -8.71 -2.21 21.49
C TYR A 141 -7.71 -3.34 21.68
N LEU A 142 -8.02 -4.22 22.63
CA LEU A 142 -7.51 -5.60 22.66
C LEU A 142 -8.18 -6.39 21.52
N PRO A 143 -7.44 -7.18 20.74
CA PRO A 143 -8.05 -8.02 19.72
C PRO A 143 -8.81 -9.18 20.38
N LEU A 144 -10.05 -8.98 20.81
CA LEU A 144 -10.86 -10.02 21.48
C LEU A 144 -12.02 -10.55 20.63
N SER A 145 -12.38 -9.88 19.54
CA SER A 145 -13.37 -10.41 18.59
C SER A 145 -13.28 -9.60 17.30
N SER A 146 -13.05 -10.24 16.16
CA SER A 146 -12.90 -9.57 14.84
C SER A 146 -11.78 -8.52 14.78
N SER A 147 -10.53 -8.98 14.98
CA SER A 147 -9.33 -8.14 15.11
C SER A 147 -9.29 -6.96 14.14
N PRO A 148 -9.20 -5.71 14.64
CA PRO A 148 -8.96 -4.54 13.79
C PRO A 148 -7.54 -4.53 13.22
N TYR A 149 -6.70 -5.47 13.65
CA TYR A 149 -5.32 -5.61 13.24
C TYR A 149 -5.15 -6.63 12.12
N GLN A 150 -4.22 -6.36 11.24
CA GLN A 150 -3.76 -7.21 10.15
C GLN A 150 -2.23 -7.22 10.15
N LEU A 151 -1.62 -8.23 9.53
CA LEU A 151 -0.19 -8.18 9.25
C LEU A 151 0.14 -6.93 8.44
N SER A 152 1.25 -6.28 8.78
CA SER A 152 1.76 -5.15 8.02
C SER A 152 2.19 -5.63 6.64
N ILE A 153 1.81 -4.90 5.59
CA ILE A 153 2.22 -5.22 4.22
C ILE A 153 3.76 -5.19 4.09
N SER A 154 4.41 -4.24 4.77
CA SER A 154 5.87 -4.14 4.83
C SER A 154 6.50 -5.37 5.47
N TYR A 155 5.84 -5.93 6.49
CA TYR A 155 6.31 -7.15 7.16
C TYR A 155 6.11 -8.40 6.30
N ILE A 156 4.95 -8.53 5.64
CA ILE A 156 4.71 -9.61 4.67
C ILE A 156 5.78 -9.56 3.57
N ASN A 157 6.06 -8.37 3.03
CA ASN A 157 7.05 -8.19 1.97
C ASN A 157 8.50 -8.51 2.39
N LEU A 158 8.80 -8.54 3.70
CA LEU A 158 10.10 -9.01 4.20
C LEU A 158 10.20 -10.54 4.19
N LEU A 159 9.06 -11.22 4.35
CA LEU A 159 8.98 -12.68 4.39
C LEU A 159 8.74 -13.30 3.02
N THR A 160 8.12 -12.55 2.10
CA THR A 160 7.87 -12.99 0.73
C THR A 160 9.01 -12.58 -0.20
N THR A 161 9.10 -13.27 -1.33
CA THR A 161 9.94 -12.86 -2.45
C THR A 161 9.52 -11.48 -3.00
N ARG A 162 10.37 -10.90 -3.88
CA ARG A 162 10.11 -9.61 -4.55
C ARG A 162 8.71 -9.53 -5.17
N TYR A 163 8.18 -10.67 -5.62
CA TYR A 163 6.83 -10.81 -6.14
C TYR A 163 5.98 -11.70 -5.23
N GLN A 164 4.70 -11.33 -5.09
CA GLN A 164 3.71 -12.11 -4.34
C GLN A 164 3.38 -13.41 -5.09
N PHE A 165 3.03 -14.46 -4.34
CA PHE A 165 2.77 -15.78 -4.91
C PHE A 165 1.64 -15.79 -5.94
N GLU A 166 0.55 -15.05 -5.67
CA GLU A 166 -0.62 -14.92 -6.55
C GLU A 166 -0.23 -14.43 -7.95
N LEU A 167 0.79 -13.57 -8.05
CA LEU A 167 1.28 -13.02 -9.32
C LEU A 167 1.73 -14.13 -10.28
N TYR A 168 2.39 -15.18 -9.77
CA TYR A 168 2.89 -16.29 -10.58
C TYR A 168 1.74 -17.14 -11.13
N GLY A 169 0.69 -17.34 -10.33
CA GLY A 169 -0.51 -18.06 -10.76
C GLY A 169 -1.23 -17.32 -11.88
N ASP A 170 -1.42 -16.00 -11.71
CA ASP A 170 -2.04 -15.15 -12.72
C ASP A 170 -1.22 -15.11 -14.02
N CYS A 171 0.12 -15.03 -13.92
CA CYS A 171 1.02 -15.06 -15.08
C CYS A 171 0.90 -16.39 -15.84
N LEU A 172 0.93 -17.53 -15.12
CA LEU A 172 0.83 -18.85 -15.72
C LEU A 172 -0.53 -19.05 -16.39
N GLY A 173 -1.61 -18.64 -15.73
CA GLY A 173 -2.95 -18.72 -16.29
C GLY A 173 -3.10 -17.85 -17.55
N MET A 174 -2.47 -16.68 -17.58
CA MET A 174 -2.44 -15.83 -18.78
C MET A 174 -1.62 -16.48 -19.91
N TYR A 175 -0.44 -17.01 -19.59
CA TYR A 175 0.39 -17.72 -20.56
C TYR A 175 -0.33 -18.91 -21.20
N GLN A 176 -1.03 -19.71 -20.40
CA GLN A 176 -1.78 -20.86 -20.89
C GLN A 176 -2.92 -20.46 -21.84
N ARG A 177 -3.61 -19.36 -21.56
CA ARG A 177 -4.69 -18.86 -22.43
C ARG A 177 -4.16 -18.34 -23.75
N LEU A 178 -3.09 -17.54 -23.73
CA LEU A 178 -2.40 -17.11 -24.95
C LEU A 178 -1.87 -18.29 -25.76
N TRP A 179 -1.29 -19.29 -25.09
CA TRP A 179 -0.79 -20.49 -25.74
C TRP A 179 -1.92 -21.29 -26.41
N ALA A 180 -3.07 -21.43 -25.74
CA ALA A 180 -4.24 -22.10 -26.32
C ALA A 180 -4.80 -21.33 -27.53
N ALA A 181 -4.93 -20.00 -27.43
CA ALA A 181 -5.38 -19.15 -28.54
C ALA A 181 -4.43 -19.22 -29.74
N TRP A 182 -3.12 -19.30 -29.49
CA TRP A 182 -2.12 -19.49 -30.55
C TRP A 182 -2.24 -20.86 -31.24
N GLN A 183 -2.59 -21.92 -30.50
CA GLN A 183 -2.77 -23.27 -31.06
C GLN A 183 -4.07 -23.42 -31.87
N ASP A 184 -5.14 -22.70 -31.52
CA ASP A 184 -6.46 -22.84 -32.16
C ASP A 184 -6.47 -22.31 -33.60
N GLY A 185 -5.54 -21.42 -33.98
CA GLY A 185 -5.29 -20.97 -35.37
C GLY A 185 -6.40 -20.16 -36.05
N GLU A 186 -7.67 -20.36 -35.68
CA GLU A 186 -8.83 -19.67 -36.26
C GLU A 186 -9.04 -18.26 -35.70
N CYS A 187 -8.65 -18.03 -34.43
CA CYS A 187 -8.73 -16.72 -33.77
C CYS A 187 -7.54 -16.55 -32.80
N PRO A 188 -6.36 -16.12 -33.28
CA PRO A 188 -5.17 -15.93 -32.44
C PRO A 188 -5.24 -14.65 -31.59
N HIS A 189 -6.44 -14.20 -31.23
CA HIS A 189 -6.67 -12.96 -30.49
C HIS A 189 -7.46 -13.29 -29.23
N GLU A 190 -6.94 -12.89 -28.07
CA GLU A 190 -7.64 -13.00 -26.79
C GLU A 190 -7.96 -11.60 -26.28
N GLU A 191 -9.21 -11.36 -25.91
CA GLU A 191 -9.61 -10.14 -25.21
C GLU A 191 -9.21 -10.23 -23.75
N VAL A 192 -8.30 -9.36 -23.32
CA VAL A 192 -7.73 -9.43 -21.97
C VAL A 192 -7.98 -8.12 -21.24
N MET A 193 -8.69 -8.23 -20.11
CA MET A 193 -8.78 -7.15 -19.15
C MET A 193 -7.66 -7.28 -18.11
N ALA A 194 -6.74 -6.32 -18.09
CA ALA A 194 -5.63 -6.24 -17.13
C ALA A 194 -6.10 -5.80 -15.73
N THR A 195 -7.00 -6.57 -15.12
CA THR A 195 -7.53 -6.32 -13.77
C THR A 195 -6.57 -6.78 -12.67
N GLN A 196 -5.77 -7.80 -12.95
CA GLN A 196 -4.78 -8.37 -12.03
C GLN A 196 -3.36 -8.01 -12.44
N GLY A 197 -2.50 -7.78 -11.44
CA GLY A 197 -1.11 -7.40 -11.67
C GLY A 197 -0.30 -8.45 -12.43
N GLY A 198 -0.60 -9.74 -12.25
CA GLY A 198 0.14 -10.82 -12.90
C GLY A 198 -0.16 -10.92 -14.40
N ILE A 199 -1.42 -10.68 -14.79
CA ILE A 199 -1.82 -10.60 -16.20
C ILE A 199 -1.05 -9.47 -16.90
N ALA A 200 -0.99 -8.29 -16.29
CA ALA A 200 -0.26 -7.15 -16.84
C ALA A 200 1.24 -7.43 -16.97
N ALA A 201 1.87 -8.04 -15.95
CA ALA A 201 3.28 -8.40 -15.99
C ALA A 201 3.61 -9.38 -17.13
N CYS A 202 2.74 -10.38 -17.35
CA CYS A 202 2.86 -11.35 -18.42
C CYS A 202 2.79 -10.68 -19.81
N ILE A 203 1.81 -9.80 -20.03
CA ILE A 203 1.66 -9.07 -21.30
C ILE A 203 2.87 -8.15 -21.55
N VAL A 204 3.33 -7.41 -20.55
CA VAL A 204 4.48 -6.50 -20.69
C VAL A 204 5.75 -7.28 -21.05
N GLU A 205 5.97 -8.44 -20.45
CA GLU A 205 7.11 -9.31 -20.78
C GLU A 205 7.03 -9.76 -22.24
N PHE A 206 5.88 -10.27 -22.69
CA PHE A 206 5.70 -10.70 -24.08
C PHE A 206 5.78 -9.56 -25.10
N CYS A 207 5.28 -8.37 -24.75
CA CYS A 207 5.46 -7.17 -25.57
C CYS A 207 6.93 -6.78 -25.66
N SER A 208 7.69 -6.87 -24.56
CA SER A 208 9.12 -6.53 -24.55
C SER A 208 9.97 -7.50 -25.39
N GLN A 209 9.50 -8.74 -25.54
CA GLN A 209 10.12 -9.77 -26.37
C GLN A 209 9.60 -9.77 -27.82
N GLU A 210 8.73 -8.82 -28.19
CA GLU A 210 8.12 -8.69 -29.52
C GLU A 210 7.37 -9.96 -29.97
N GLN A 211 6.79 -10.70 -29.02
CA GLN A 211 6.09 -11.97 -29.30
C GLN A 211 4.57 -11.79 -29.48
N ILE A 212 4.02 -10.63 -29.13
CA ILE A 212 2.59 -10.34 -29.16
C ILE A 212 2.35 -8.94 -29.70
N ASP A 213 1.40 -8.82 -30.64
CA ASP A 213 0.82 -7.55 -31.06
C ASP A 213 -0.45 -7.27 -30.25
N PHE A 214 -0.62 -6.03 -29.79
CA PHE A 214 -1.80 -5.61 -29.03
C PHE A 214 -2.59 -4.54 -29.77
N LYS A 215 -3.92 -4.70 -29.76
CA LYS A 215 -4.86 -3.67 -30.21
C LYS A 215 -5.58 -3.12 -28.98
N LEU A 216 -5.39 -1.84 -28.68
CA LEU A 216 -6.11 -1.17 -27.59
C LEU A 216 -7.45 -0.65 -28.12
N GLU A 217 -8.54 -1.20 -27.60
CA GLU A 217 -9.88 -0.66 -27.84
C GLU A 217 -10.33 0.09 -26.58
N ILE A 218 -10.44 1.42 -26.71
CA ILE A 218 -10.94 2.28 -25.63
C ILE A 218 -12.46 2.38 -25.81
N PRO A 219 -13.27 2.05 -24.80
CA PRO A 219 -14.72 2.15 -24.92
C PRO A 219 -15.15 3.61 -25.13
N ASP A 220 -16.10 3.83 -26.05
CA ASP A 220 -16.63 5.17 -26.39
C ASP A 220 -17.28 5.90 -25.19
N GLN A 221 -17.72 5.15 -24.17
CA GLN A 221 -18.33 5.68 -22.96
C GLN A 221 -17.48 5.35 -21.73
N ILE A 222 -16.71 6.34 -21.28
CA ILE A 222 -15.99 6.27 -20.00
C ILE A 222 -16.91 6.84 -18.91
N ILE A 223 -17.51 5.96 -18.10
CA ILE A 223 -18.28 6.38 -16.92
C ILE A 223 -17.30 6.72 -15.80
N VAL A 224 -16.98 8.02 -15.66
CA VAL A 224 -16.20 8.51 -14.51
C VAL A 224 -17.14 8.66 -13.32
N MET A 225 -17.14 7.68 -12.42
CA MET A 225 -17.78 7.81 -11.12
C MET A 225 -16.90 8.68 -10.23
N ASP A 226 -17.27 9.94 -10.03
CA ASP A 226 -16.58 10.83 -9.10
C ASP A 226 -16.85 10.37 -7.65
N PRO A 227 -15.85 9.85 -6.92
CA PRO A 227 -16.03 9.33 -5.57
C PRO A 227 -16.36 10.44 -4.54
N ASN A 228 -16.26 11.72 -4.93
CA ASN A 228 -16.65 12.84 -4.08
C ASN A 228 -18.13 13.22 -4.22
N VAL A 229 -18.87 12.64 -5.18
CA VAL A 229 -20.32 12.86 -5.34
C VAL A 229 -21.07 11.97 -4.35
N ILE A 230 -21.00 12.34 -3.08
CA ILE A 230 -21.80 11.75 -1.98
C ILE A 230 -23.04 12.62 -1.69
N GLN A 231 -23.32 13.64 -2.49
CA GLN A 231 -24.48 14.51 -2.27
C GLN A 231 -25.61 14.13 -3.22
N LYS A 232 -26.72 13.70 -2.60
CA LYS A 232 -28.02 13.49 -3.21
C LYS A 232 -28.46 14.77 -3.93
N ASP A 233 -28.26 14.84 -5.24
CA ASP A 233 -28.90 15.87 -6.06
C ASP A 233 -30.21 15.31 -6.64
N GLU A 234 -31.33 15.85 -6.17
CA GLU A 234 -32.67 15.68 -6.74
C GLU A 234 -32.72 16.10 -8.23
N THR A 235 -31.70 16.80 -8.70
CA THR A 235 -31.49 17.19 -10.09
C THR A 235 -31.20 15.98 -10.99
N TYR A 236 -30.49 14.95 -10.49
CA TYR A 236 -30.16 13.76 -11.27
C TYR A 236 -31.37 12.84 -11.49
N THR A 237 -32.31 12.75 -10.54
CA THR A 237 -33.53 11.93 -10.72
C THR A 237 -34.47 12.50 -11.78
N ARG A 238 -34.43 13.81 -12.04
CA ARG A 238 -35.23 14.46 -13.09
C ARG A 238 -34.67 14.25 -14.50
N ILE A 239 -33.36 14.03 -14.62
CA ILE A 239 -32.70 13.79 -15.91
C ILE A 239 -32.93 12.34 -16.39
N VAL A 240 -33.12 11.39 -15.47
CA VAL A 240 -33.40 9.97 -15.78
C VAL A 240 -34.85 9.72 -16.21
N GLN A 241 -35.77 10.66 -15.99
CA GLN A 241 -37.20 10.53 -16.33
C GLN A 241 -37.62 11.22 -17.64
N ARG A 242 -36.68 11.62 -18.50
CA ARG A 242 -36.99 12.14 -19.85
C ARG A 242 -36.41 11.24 -20.94
#